data_AF-A0A946LUM8-F1
#
_entry.id   AF-A0A946LUM8-F1
#
_cell.length_a   1.000
_cell.length_b   1.000
_cell.length_c   1.000
_cell.angle_alpha   90.00
_cell.angle_beta   90.00
_cell.angle_gamma   90.00
#
_symmetry.space_group_name_H-M   'P 1'
#
loop_
_entity.id
_entity.type
_entity.pdbx_description
1 polymer ?
#
loop_
_entity_poly.entity_id
_entity_poly.type
_entity_poly.pdbx_seq_one_letter_code
_entity_poly.pdbx_strand_id
1 'polypeptide(L)'
;ASLLMVHDLKDSVTAGRALRSAIENDYDGKVAIFASGSLSHRFAQNGTADEFMHKVWSPFLEEFDHRVIEMWQNGDWERFTEMLPEYANKCHGEGFMHDTAMLLGALGWDQYRGKAEVISPYFGSSGTGQINVEFPV
;
A
#
# COMPACT_ATOMS: atom_id res chain seq x y z
N ALA A 1 -7.99 2.60 17.44
CA ALA A 1 -9.14 1.93 16.80
C ALA A 1 -8.57 1.02 15.71
N SER A 2 -8.91 -0.26 15.68
CA SER A 2 -8.44 -1.24 14.69
C SER A 2 -9.47 -1.44 13.55
N LEU A 3 -10.08 -0.34 13.11
CA LEU A 3 -11.10 -0.39 12.06
C LEU A 3 -10.43 -0.92 10.77
N LEU A 4 -10.98 -2.01 10.23
CA LEU A 4 -10.52 -2.67 8.99
C LEU A 4 -9.17 -3.41 9.05
N MET A 5 -8.61 -3.68 10.24
CA MET A 5 -7.35 -4.44 10.40
C MET A 5 -7.50 -5.75 11.20
N VAL A 6 -8.73 -6.16 11.49
CA VAL A 6 -9.03 -7.36 12.32
C VAL A 6 -9.53 -8.54 11.50
N HIS A 7 -9.53 -8.41 10.17
CA HIS A 7 -9.95 -9.44 9.21
C HIS A 7 -8.78 -9.79 8.30
N ASP A 8 -8.89 -10.84 7.48
CA ASP A 8 -7.81 -11.26 6.60
C ASP A 8 -7.68 -10.32 5.39
N LEU A 9 -6.47 -10.16 4.83
CA LEU A 9 -6.25 -9.33 3.63
C LEU A 9 -7.25 -9.61 2.49
N LYS A 10 -7.66 -10.87 2.31
CA LYS A 10 -8.66 -11.28 1.31
C LYS A 10 -10.04 -10.62 1.52
N ASP A 11 -10.44 -10.39 2.76
CA ASP A 11 -11.70 -9.70 3.06
C ASP A 11 -11.60 -8.22 2.72
N SER A 12 -10.42 -7.60 2.88
CA SER A 12 -10.13 -6.25 2.39
C SER A 12 -10.20 -6.16 0.86
N VAL A 13 -9.65 -7.14 0.14
CA VAL A 13 -9.83 -7.22 -1.32
C VAL A 13 -11.31 -7.27 -1.69
N THR A 14 -12.09 -8.06 -0.95
CA THR A 14 -13.54 -8.19 -1.16
C THR A 14 -14.26 -6.88 -0.88
N ALA A 15 -13.89 -6.15 0.18
CA ALA A 15 -14.41 -4.82 0.47
C ALA A 15 -14.12 -3.82 -0.67
N GLY A 16 -12.90 -3.84 -1.23
CA GLY A 16 -12.54 -3.04 -2.39
C GLY A 16 -13.39 -3.33 -3.63
N ARG A 17 -13.62 -4.62 -3.93
CA ARG A 17 -14.52 -5.04 -5.01
C ARG A 17 -15.96 -4.59 -4.78
N ALA A 18 -16.44 -4.69 -3.56
CA ALA A 18 -17.78 -4.22 -3.18
C ALA A 18 -17.92 -2.70 -3.35
N LEU A 19 -16.89 -1.93 -2.96
CA LEU A 19 -16.84 -0.49 -3.19
C LEU A 19 -16.91 -0.16 -4.68
N ARG A 20 -16.10 -0.82 -5.52
CA ARG A 20 -16.13 -0.65 -6.98
C ARG A 20 -17.52 -0.93 -7.56
N SER A 21 -18.13 -2.04 -7.14
CA SER A 21 -19.49 -2.42 -7.57
C SER A 21 -20.54 -1.36 -7.21
N ALA A 22 -20.49 -0.81 -5.98
CA ALA A 22 -21.42 0.23 -5.55
C ALA A 22 -21.21 1.53 -6.34
N ILE A 23 -19.97 1.90 -6.65
CA ILE A 23 -19.67 3.07 -7.49
C ILE A 23 -20.24 2.88 -8.89
N GLU A 24 -20.02 1.72 -9.52
CA GLU A 24 -20.45 1.47 -10.90
C GLU A 24 -21.97 1.32 -11.06
N ASN A 25 -22.64 0.71 -10.08
CA ASN A 25 -24.05 0.35 -10.20
C ASN A 25 -24.99 1.38 -9.57
N ASP A 26 -24.56 2.05 -8.49
CA ASP A 26 -25.46 2.81 -7.62
C ASP A 26 -25.09 4.31 -7.48
N TYR A 27 -24.02 4.78 -8.14
CA TYR A 27 -23.56 6.17 -8.03
C TYR A 27 -23.37 6.85 -9.39
N ASP A 28 -24.06 7.97 -9.61
CA ASP A 28 -23.86 8.84 -10.78
C ASP A 28 -22.89 9.99 -10.43
N GLY A 29 -21.61 9.80 -10.75
CA GLY A 29 -20.58 10.81 -10.50
C GLY A 29 -19.15 10.30 -10.70
N LYS A 30 -18.18 11.19 -10.44
CA LYS A 30 -16.75 10.85 -10.44
C LYS A 30 -16.27 10.60 -9.02
N VAL A 31 -15.58 9.48 -8.81
CA VAL A 31 -15.05 9.08 -7.51
C VAL A 31 -13.52 9.01 -7.59
N ALA A 32 -12.86 9.50 -6.54
CA ALA A 32 -11.44 9.26 -6.30
C ALA A 32 -11.30 8.36 -5.07
N ILE A 33 -10.45 7.33 -5.17
CA ILE A 33 -10.15 6.40 -4.08
C ILE A 33 -8.74 6.68 -3.58
N PHE A 34 -8.59 6.85 -2.27
CA PHE A 34 -7.30 7.06 -1.63
C PHE A 34 -7.01 5.91 -0.66
N ALA A 35 -5.98 5.11 -0.96
CA ALA A 35 -5.35 4.24 0.04
C ALA A 35 -4.40 5.10 0.86
N SER A 36 -4.76 5.34 2.12
CA SER A 36 -3.99 6.19 3.02
C SER A 36 -3.20 5.33 3.99
N GLY A 37 -2.03 4.87 3.54
CA GLY A 37 -1.06 4.14 4.34
C GLY A 37 0.32 4.25 3.72
N SER A 38 1.34 4.02 4.54
CA SER A 38 2.74 3.97 4.13
C SER A 38 3.16 2.57 3.71
N LEU A 39 4.38 2.46 3.18
CA LEU A 39 5.05 1.19 2.91
C LEU A 39 5.57 0.59 4.23
N SER A 40 6.86 0.28 4.36
CA SER A 40 7.41 -0.26 5.60
C SER A 40 7.11 0.69 6.76
N HIS A 41 6.48 0.17 7.82
CA HIS A 41 5.92 1.00 8.89
C HIS A 41 6.49 0.60 10.25
N ARG A 42 7.82 0.69 10.35
CA ARG A 42 8.53 0.50 11.60
C ARG A 42 9.07 1.83 12.12
N PHE A 43 8.41 2.38 13.13
CA PHE A 43 8.84 3.64 13.73
C PHE A 43 10.24 3.56 14.36
N ALA A 44 10.87 4.73 14.43
CA ALA A 44 12.08 4.96 15.21
C ALA A 44 11.87 4.60 16.69
N GLN A 45 12.95 4.16 17.35
CA GLN A 45 12.92 3.88 18.78
C GLN A 45 12.89 5.18 19.59
N ASN A 46 12.29 5.12 20.77
CA ASN A 46 12.34 6.24 21.73
C ASN A 46 13.78 6.74 21.92
N GLY A 47 13.98 8.04 21.74
CA GLY A 47 15.28 8.69 21.86
C GLY A 47 16.09 8.80 20.57
N THR A 48 15.65 8.19 19.46
CA THR A 48 16.34 8.28 18.16
C THR A 48 15.51 9.01 17.09
N ALA A 49 14.45 9.72 17.48
CA ALA A 49 13.53 10.35 16.53
C ALA A 49 14.25 11.34 15.58
N ASP A 50 15.16 12.16 16.10
CA ASP A 50 15.91 13.15 15.31
C ASP A 50 16.78 12.48 14.24
N GLU A 51 17.36 11.32 14.53
CA GLU A 51 18.22 10.57 13.60
C GLU A 51 17.44 9.97 12.42
N PHE A 52 16.15 9.70 12.64
CA PHE A 52 15.25 9.03 11.70
C PHE A 52 14.20 9.98 11.10
N MET A 53 14.30 11.29 11.36
CA MET A 53 13.36 12.29 10.84
C MET A 53 13.17 12.18 9.32
N HIS A 54 14.23 11.83 8.58
CA HIS A 54 14.24 11.67 7.13
C HIS A 54 14.80 10.31 6.67
N LYS A 55 14.63 9.26 7.49
CA LYS A 55 15.16 7.91 7.19
C LYS A 55 14.14 6.82 7.45
N VAL A 56 14.30 5.74 6.70
CA VAL A 56 13.68 4.45 6.95
C VAL A 56 14.44 3.75 8.07
N TRP A 57 13.78 2.89 8.85
CA TRP A 57 14.39 2.25 10.00
C TRP A 57 15.63 1.41 9.66
N SER A 58 15.61 0.69 8.55
CA SER A 58 16.74 -0.14 8.14
C SER A 58 16.87 -0.23 6.64
N PRO A 59 18.10 -0.48 6.12
CA PRO A 59 18.32 -0.72 4.70
C PRO A 59 17.49 -1.87 4.15
N PHE A 60 17.26 -2.91 4.96
CA PHE A 60 16.41 -4.04 4.56
C PHE A 60 14.98 -3.58 4.18
N LEU A 61 14.39 -2.70 4.98
CA LEU A 61 13.03 -2.21 4.73
C LEU A 61 12.99 -1.30 3.50
N GLU A 62 13.97 -0.41 3.38
CA GLU A 62 14.12 0.48 2.22
C GLU A 62 14.28 -0.29 0.90
N GLU A 63 15.12 -1.33 0.87
CA GLU A 63 15.30 -2.19 -0.31
C GLU A 63 14.00 -2.92 -0.71
N PHE A 64 13.25 -3.44 0.27
CA PHE A 64 11.99 -4.11 -0.02
C PHE A 64 10.90 -3.13 -0.47
N ASP A 65 10.85 -1.92 0.10
CA ASP A 65 9.97 -0.86 -0.37
C ASP A 65 10.26 -0.51 -1.83
N HIS A 66 11.53 -0.31 -2.19
CA HIS A 66 11.93 -0.08 -3.58
C HIS A 66 11.53 -1.21 -4.50
N ARG A 67 11.65 -2.47 -4.05
CA ARG A 67 11.25 -3.62 -4.84
C ARG A 67 9.74 -3.71 -5.05
N VAL A 68 8.94 -3.30 -4.06
CA VAL A 68 7.48 -3.15 -4.19
C VAL A 68 7.13 -2.07 -5.22
N ILE A 69 7.77 -0.91 -5.12
CA ILE A 69 7.56 0.22 -6.05
C ILE A 69 7.91 -0.20 -7.48
N GLU A 70 9.02 -0.90 -7.68
CA GLU A 70 9.42 -1.42 -8.99
C GLU A 70 8.35 -2.36 -9.58
N MET A 71 7.80 -3.28 -8.78
CA MET A 71 6.71 -4.15 -9.24
C MET A 71 5.47 -3.36 -9.64
N TRP A 72 5.10 -2.33 -8.88
CA TRP A 72 3.96 -1.47 -9.20
C TRP A 72 4.17 -0.70 -10.51
N GLN A 73 5.37 -0.13 -10.72
CA GLN A 73 5.73 0.57 -11.95
C GLN A 73 5.80 -0.37 -13.17
N ASN A 74 6.18 -1.63 -12.97
CA ASN A 74 6.22 -2.63 -14.04
C ASN A 74 4.85 -3.27 -14.33
N GLY A 75 3.90 -3.16 -13.39
CA GLY A 75 2.61 -3.84 -13.47
C GLY A 75 2.69 -5.32 -13.09
N ASP A 76 3.66 -5.71 -12.26
CA ASP A 76 3.91 -7.08 -11.81
C ASP A 76 2.93 -7.49 -10.68
N TRP A 77 1.62 -7.33 -10.92
CA TRP A 77 0.58 -7.45 -9.89
C TRP A 77 0.38 -8.87 -9.36
N GLU A 78 0.49 -9.88 -10.21
CA GLU A 78 0.41 -11.29 -9.80
C GLU A 78 1.47 -11.59 -8.73
N ARG A 79 2.72 -11.20 -9.01
CA ARG A 79 3.84 -11.38 -8.07
C ARG A 79 3.69 -10.52 -6.82
N PHE A 80 3.29 -9.26 -6.97
CA PHE A 80 3.10 -8.37 -5.83
C PHE A 80 2.03 -8.90 -4.87
N THR A 81 0.87 -9.31 -5.40
CA THR A 81 -0.25 -9.79 -4.60
C THR A 81 0.04 -11.13 -3.91
N GLU A 82 0.85 -12.00 -4.53
CA GLU A 82 1.37 -13.22 -3.89
C GLU A 82 2.28 -12.89 -2.68
N MET A 83 3.17 -11.90 -2.84
CA MET A 83 4.10 -11.45 -1.81
C MET A 83 3.44 -10.64 -0.68
N LEU A 84 2.33 -9.95 -0.97
CA LEU A 84 1.76 -8.92 -0.10
C LEU A 84 1.56 -9.36 1.37
N PRO A 85 1.02 -10.56 1.68
CA PRO A 85 0.87 -10.99 3.07
C PRO A 85 2.21 -11.11 3.82
N GLU A 86 3.27 -11.55 3.12
CA GLU A 86 4.60 -11.68 3.71
C GLU A 86 5.27 -10.32 3.89
N TYR A 87 5.12 -9.42 2.91
CA TYR A 87 5.59 -8.04 3.01
C TYR A 87 4.90 -7.32 4.18
N ALA A 88 3.57 -7.41 4.29
CA ALA A 88 2.80 -6.79 5.37
C ALA A 88 3.32 -7.20 6.76
N ASN A 89 3.64 -8.49 6.94
CA ASN A 89 4.17 -9.00 8.19
C ASN A 89 5.65 -8.62 8.42
N LYS A 90 6.53 -8.92 7.45
CA LYS A 90 7.99 -8.78 7.62
C LYS A 90 8.49 -7.34 7.53
N CYS A 91 7.82 -6.51 6.74
CA CYS A 91 8.16 -5.10 6.56
C CYS A 91 7.34 -4.18 7.46
N HIS A 92 6.49 -4.75 8.33
CA HIS A 92 5.59 -4.00 9.20
C HIS A 92 4.73 -3.05 8.37
N GLY A 93 4.11 -3.50 7.28
CA GLY A 93 3.33 -2.61 6.41
C GLY A 93 2.28 -1.84 7.21
N GLU A 94 2.09 -0.54 6.93
CA GLU A 94 1.11 0.26 7.69
C GLU A 94 -0.25 -0.40 7.58
N GLY A 95 -0.95 -0.49 8.70
CA GLY A 95 -2.27 -1.09 8.62
C GLY A 95 -2.24 -2.57 8.21
N PHE A 96 -1.11 -3.29 8.31
CA PHE A 96 -0.88 -4.58 7.65
C PHE A 96 -1.20 -4.59 6.15
N MET A 97 -1.07 -3.44 5.47
CA MET A 97 -1.38 -3.23 4.04
C MET A 97 -2.85 -3.42 3.65
N HIS A 98 -3.78 -3.30 4.61
CA HIS A 98 -5.22 -3.41 4.35
C HIS A 98 -5.75 -2.33 3.41
N ASP A 99 -5.22 -1.11 3.50
CA ASP A 99 -5.50 0.00 2.59
C ASP A 99 -5.12 -0.32 1.14
N THR A 100 -3.90 -0.83 0.92
CA THR A 100 -3.41 -1.28 -0.39
C THR A 100 -4.25 -2.44 -0.90
N ALA A 101 -4.64 -3.36 -0.02
CA ALA A 101 -5.47 -4.50 -0.41
C ALA A 101 -6.88 -4.10 -0.86
N MET A 102 -7.50 -3.13 -0.16
CA MET A 102 -8.78 -2.56 -0.56
C MET A 102 -8.67 -1.82 -1.91
N LEU A 103 -7.64 -0.99 -2.11
CA LEU A 103 -7.42 -0.31 -3.39
C LEU A 103 -7.26 -1.31 -4.54
N LEU A 104 -6.38 -2.30 -4.39
CA LEU A 104 -6.20 -3.33 -5.41
C LEU A 104 -7.48 -4.14 -5.63
N GLY A 105 -8.26 -4.42 -4.58
CA GLY A 105 -9.58 -5.02 -4.72
C GLY A 105 -10.49 -4.23 -5.66
N ALA A 106 -10.50 -2.90 -5.55
CA ALA A 106 -11.27 -2.02 -6.43
C ALA A 106 -10.73 -1.96 -7.88
N LEU A 107 -9.44 -2.24 -8.08
CA LEU A 107 -8.75 -2.22 -9.38
C LEU A 107 -8.75 -3.58 -10.11
N GLY A 108 -9.15 -4.66 -9.44
CA GLY A 108 -9.16 -6.01 -10.03
C GLY A 108 -8.07 -6.97 -9.51
N TRP A 109 -7.38 -6.60 -8.43
CA TRP A 109 -6.37 -7.42 -7.74
C TRP A 109 -5.21 -7.81 -8.66
N ASP A 110 -4.90 -9.10 -8.77
CA ASP A 110 -3.90 -9.71 -9.65
C ASP A 110 -4.24 -9.56 -11.15
N GLN A 111 -5.48 -9.22 -11.48
CA GLN A 111 -5.93 -8.99 -12.85
C GLN A 111 -5.81 -7.53 -13.29
N TYR A 112 -5.42 -6.62 -12.40
CA TYR A 112 -5.07 -5.26 -12.79
C TYR A 112 -3.88 -5.28 -13.77
N ARG A 113 -3.90 -4.39 -14.76
CA ARG A 113 -2.88 -4.32 -15.83
C ARG A 113 -2.25 -2.94 -16.00
N GLY A 114 -2.76 -1.93 -15.28
CA GLY A 114 -2.16 -0.60 -15.28
C GLY A 114 -0.78 -0.62 -14.63
N LYS A 115 0.03 0.40 -14.94
CA LYS A 115 1.34 0.61 -14.34
C LYS A 115 1.25 1.81 -13.43
N ALA A 116 1.70 1.65 -12.19
CA ALA A 116 1.59 2.72 -11.21
C ALA A 116 2.59 3.83 -11.50
N GLU A 117 2.18 5.08 -11.29
CA GLU A 117 2.98 6.27 -11.54
C GLU A 117 3.39 6.91 -10.22
N VAL A 118 4.70 7.03 -9.99
CA VAL A 118 5.22 7.66 -8.78
C VAL A 118 5.14 9.18 -8.94
N ILE A 119 4.29 9.80 -8.13
CA ILE A 119 4.00 11.25 -8.20
C ILE A 119 5.02 12.05 -7.41
N SER A 120 5.47 11.51 -6.27
CA SER A 120 6.56 12.09 -5.48
C SER A 120 7.63 11.03 -5.22
N PRO A 121 8.93 11.40 -5.22
CA PRO A 121 9.99 10.48 -4.85
C PRO A 121 9.72 9.78 -3.52
N TYR A 122 10.09 8.50 -3.42
CA TYR A 122 10.09 7.78 -2.15
C TYR A 122 11.01 8.47 -1.14
N PHE A 123 10.60 8.50 0.13
CA PHE A 123 11.43 9.06 1.21
C PHE A 123 11.14 8.38 2.55
N GLY A 124 12.12 8.40 3.44
CA GLY A 124 11.95 7.97 4.82
C GLY A 124 11.35 9.06 5.71
N SER A 125 10.46 8.70 6.62
CA SER A 125 9.91 9.60 7.63
C SER A 125 9.72 8.87 8.96
N SER A 126 10.44 9.29 9.99
CA SER A 126 10.35 8.73 11.35
C SER A 126 10.54 7.21 11.42
N GLY A 127 11.33 6.63 10.52
CA GLY A 127 11.57 5.19 10.39
C GLY A 127 10.68 4.47 9.37
N THR A 128 9.66 5.13 8.83
CA THR A 128 8.70 4.55 7.87
C THR A 128 9.02 4.94 6.42
N GLY A 129 8.63 4.11 5.46
CA GLY A 129 8.75 4.38 4.02
C GLY A 129 7.51 5.08 3.45
N GLN A 130 7.70 6.26 2.85
CA GLN A 130 6.61 7.12 2.36
C GLN A 130 6.70 7.30 0.84
N ILE A 131 5.54 7.33 0.18
CA ILE A 131 5.44 7.56 -1.26
C ILE A 131 4.04 8.04 -1.64
N ASN A 132 3.93 8.81 -2.74
CA ASN A 132 2.65 9.09 -3.39
C ASN A 132 2.65 8.43 -4.78
N VAL A 133 1.63 7.61 -5.04
CA VAL A 133 1.53 6.81 -6.26
C VAL A 133 0.12 6.93 -6.84
N GLU A 134 0.03 7.12 -8.15
CA GLU A 134 -1.22 7.06 -8.90
C GLU A 134 -1.37 5.70 -9.60
N PHE A 135 -2.58 5.16 -9.60
CA PHE A 135 -2.93 3.91 -10.24
C PHE A 135 -3.96 4.20 -11.34
N PRO A 136 -3.56 4.16 -12.63
CA PRO A 136 -4.46 4.47 -13.75
C PRO A 136 -5.67 3.51 -13.84
N VAL A 137 -6.87 4.04 -14.09
CA VAL A 137 -8.14 3.29 -14.22
C VAL A 137 -8.71 3.25 -15.62
#